data_AF-A0A2E6GQ39-F1
#
_entry.id   AF-A0A2E6GQ39-F1
#
_cell.length_a   1.000
_cell.length_b   1.000
_cell.length_c   1.000
_cell.angle_alpha   90.00
_cell.angle_beta   90.00
_cell.angle_gamma   90.00
#
_symmetry.space_group_name_H-M   'P 1'
#
loop_
_entity.id
_entity.type
_entity.pdbx_description
1 polymer ?
#
loop_
_entity_poly.entity_id
_entity_poly.type
_entity_poly.pdbx_seq_one_letter_code
_entity_poly.pdbx_strand_id
1 'polypeptide(L)' 'MYTASENGKSSSTSASSERQRLEIEGEPDLISGSLDEWRAYRQGLSSLPQEDENVRVAIAVADARIARLNSDR' A
#
# COMPACT_ATOMS: atom_id res chain seq x y z
N MET A 1 55.21 22.69 2.54
CA MET A 1 54.02 22.84 1.68
C MET A 1 54.00 21.70 0.66
N TYR A 2 53.10 20.72 0.81
CA TYR A 2 52.58 19.88 -0.28
C TYR A 2 51.21 19.34 0.16
N THR A 3 50.17 19.69 -0.59
CA THR A 3 48.77 19.29 -0.41
C THR A 3 48.50 18.00 -1.19
N ALA A 4 47.80 17.03 -0.59
CA ALA A 4 47.16 15.92 -1.28
C ALA A 4 45.88 15.58 -0.51
N SER A 5 44.74 16.09 -0.97
CA SER A 5 43.80 15.39 -1.86
C SER A 5 42.92 14.42 -1.09
N GLU A 6 41.80 14.99 -0.65
CA GLU A 6 40.50 14.36 -0.48
C GLU A 6 40.27 13.31 -1.57
N ASN A 7 39.98 12.07 -1.16
CA ASN A 7 39.41 11.09 -2.08
C ASN A 7 38.46 10.18 -1.32
N GLY A 8 37.18 10.33 -1.68
CA GLY A 8 36.05 9.61 -1.12
C GLY A 8 36.11 8.11 -1.39
N LYS A 9 35.64 7.37 -0.39
CA LYS A 9 35.33 5.94 -0.42
C LYS A 9 34.56 5.67 0.87
N SER A 10 33.37 5.09 0.94
CA SER A 10 32.45 4.50 -0.03
C SER A 10 31.16 4.21 0.76
N SER A 11 30.03 4.31 0.08
CA SER A 11 28.91 3.37 0.20
C SER A 11 28.32 3.15 1.60
N SER A 12 27.18 3.79 1.86
CA SER A 12 26.05 3.13 2.53
C SER A 12 24.76 3.75 2.00
N THR A 13 24.37 3.22 0.85
CA THR A 13 23.00 3.13 0.37
C THR A 13 22.01 3.01 1.51
N SER A 14 21.18 4.03 1.68
CA SER A 14 19.88 3.96 2.35
C SER A 14 19.07 5.07 1.67
N ALA A 15 18.53 4.93 0.46
CA ALA A 15 17.65 3.86 -0.01
C ALA A 15 16.85 3.18 1.12
N SER A 16 16.47 3.95 2.15
CA SER A 16 15.08 3.92 2.55
C SER A 16 14.33 4.23 1.25
N SER A 17 13.84 3.29 0.44
CA SER A 17 12.90 2.26 0.88
C SER A 17 12.03 2.79 2.02
N GLU A 18 11.62 4.06 1.93
CA GLU A 18 10.20 4.31 1.71
C GLU A 18 9.74 3.25 0.71
N ARG A 19 9.45 2.05 1.21
CA ARG A 19 8.34 1.28 0.70
C ARG A 19 7.27 2.32 0.71
N GLN A 20 7.05 2.96 -0.44
CA GLN A 20 5.95 3.88 -0.64
C GLN A 20 4.79 3.10 -0.10
N ARG A 21 4.42 3.41 1.14
CA ARG A 21 3.18 2.97 1.72
C ARG A 21 2.25 3.79 0.85
N LEU A 22 1.85 3.18 -0.26
CA LEU A 22 0.74 3.63 -1.05
C LEU A 22 -0.37 3.69 -0.01
N GLU A 23 -0.55 4.87 0.57
CA GLU A 23 -1.76 5.23 1.27
C GLU A 23 -2.80 5.10 0.18
N ILE A 24 -3.46 3.94 0.17
CA ILE A 24 -4.53 3.68 -0.77
C ILE A 24 -5.68 4.55 -0.28
N GLU A 25 -5.66 5.80 -0.72
CA GLU A 25 -6.69 6.78 -0.39
C GLU A 25 -8.05 6.24 -0.84
N GLY A 26 -9.05 6.34 0.06
CA GLY A 26 -10.40 5.83 -0.19
C GLY A 26 -10.69 4.45 0.40
N GLU A 27 -9.86 3.94 1.33
CA GLU A 27 -10.25 2.77 2.16
C GLU A 27 -11.54 3.12 2.94
N PRO A 28 -12.64 2.37 2.73
CA PRO A 28 -13.88 2.61 3.45
C PRO A 28 -13.66 2.36 4.94
N ASP A 29 -14.43 3.05 5.77
CA ASP A 29 -14.31 2.87 7.21
C ASP A 29 -14.59 1.41 7.59
N LEU A 30 -13.66 0.80 8.34
CA LEU A 30 -13.74 -0.61 8.72
C LEU A 30 -15.01 -0.93 9.53
N ILE A 31 -15.59 0.06 10.21
CA ILE A 31 -16.71 -0.10 11.12
C ILE A 31 -18.03 0.29 10.43
N SER A 32 -18.03 1.40 9.68
CA SER A 32 -19.23 2.02 9.10
C SER A 32 -19.33 1.92 7.58
N GLY A 33 -18.27 1.49 6.91
CA GLY A 33 -18.23 1.37 5.45
C GLY A 33 -19.27 0.39 4.93
N SER A 34 -20.07 0.85 3.97
CA SER A 34 -21.17 0.08 3.40
C SER A 34 -20.67 -0.98 2.41
N LEU A 35 -21.48 -2.03 2.17
CA LEU A 35 -21.13 -3.10 1.23
C LEU A 35 -20.81 -2.56 -0.17
N ASP A 36 -21.53 -1.53 -0.62
CA ASP A 36 -21.29 -0.87 -1.91
C ASP A 36 -19.94 -0.15 -1.94
N GLU A 37 -19.57 0.55 -0.87
CA GLU A 37 -18.27 1.23 -0.74
C GLU A 37 -17.10 0.24 -0.76
N TRP A 38 -17.24 -0.90 -0.06
CA TRP A 38 -16.25 -1.97 -0.11
C TRP A 38 -16.10 -2.58 -1.52
N ARG A 39 -17.19 -2.70 -2.27
CA ARG A 39 -17.15 -3.13 -3.67
C ARG A 39 -16.46 -2.11 -4.57
N ALA A 40 -16.78 -0.82 -4.41
CA ALA A 40 -16.15 0.26 -5.15
C ALA A 40 -14.64 0.34 -4.88
N TYR A 41 -14.25 0.25 -3.60
CA TYR A 41 -12.85 0.18 -3.18
C TYR A 41 -12.11 -1.02 -3.79
N ARG A 42 -12.71 -2.22 -3.72
CA ARG A 42 -12.14 -3.44 -4.34
C ARG A 42 -12.00 -3.32 -5.86
N GLN A 43 -12.92 -2.64 -6.53
CA GLN A 43 -12.77 -2.33 -7.97
C GLN A 43 -11.65 -1.33 -8.25
N GLY A 44 -11.52 -0.27 -7.43
CA GLY A 44 -10.42 0.69 -7.50
C GLY A 44 -9.07 0.00 -7.35
N LEU A 45 -8.93 -0.88 -6.36
CA LEU A 45 -7.74 -1.70 -6.13
C LEU A 45 -7.40 -2.63 -7.29
N SER A 46 -8.41 -3.14 -8.02
CA SER A 46 -8.18 -3.99 -9.18
C SER A 46 -7.55 -3.24 -10.35
N SER A 47 -7.62 -1.90 -10.35
CA SER A 47 -6.96 -1.03 -11.34
C SER A 47 -5.51 -0.69 -10.96
N LEU A 48 -5.07 -1.03 -9.74
CA LEU A 48 -3.71 -0.83 -9.26
C LEU A 48 -2.82 -2.05 -9.57
N PRO A 49 -1.50 -1.87 -9.69
CA PRO A 49 -0.55 -2.97 -9.88
C PRO A 49 -0.63 -3.98 -8.73
N GLN A 50 -1.07 -5.21 -9.03
CA GLN A 50 -1.19 -6.30 -8.04
C GLN A 50 0.17 -6.85 -7.60
N GLU A 51 1.25 -6.41 -8.22
CA GLU A 51 2.62 -6.72 -7.82
C GLU A 51 2.92 -6.13 -6.43
N ASP A 52 2.26 -5.03 -6.09
CA ASP A 52 2.34 -4.42 -4.76
C ASP A 52 1.65 -5.29 -3.70
N GLU A 53 2.42 -5.65 -2.67
CA GLU A 53 1.93 -6.40 -1.51
C GLU A 53 0.79 -5.64 -0.81
N ASN A 54 0.87 -4.32 -0.73
CA ASN A 54 -0.16 -3.47 -0.12
C ASN A 54 -1.51 -3.59 -0.86
N VAL A 55 -1.50 -3.61 -2.19
CA VAL A 55 -2.71 -3.75 -3.01
C VAL A 55 -3.32 -5.13 -2.80
N ARG A 56 -2.49 -6.18 -2.74
CA ARG A 56 -2.96 -7.55 -2.47
C ARG A 56 -3.60 -7.68 -1.09
N VAL A 57 -2.99 -7.09 -0.06
CA VAL A 57 -3.55 -7.05 1.29
C VAL A 57 -4.87 -6.29 1.32
N ALA A 58 -4.94 -5.11 0.70
CA ALA A 58 -6.15 -4.30 0.65
C ALA A 58 -7.30 -5.02 -0.09
N ILE A 59 -7.00 -5.76 -1.17
CA ILE A 59 -8.00 -6.58 -1.86
C ILE A 59 -8.53 -7.68 -0.94
N ALA A 60 -7.64 -8.37 -0.21
CA ALA A 60 -8.04 -9.42 0.72
C ALA A 60 -8.90 -8.88 1.88
N VAL A 61 -8.58 -7.71 2.42
CA VAL A 61 -9.37 -7.02 3.45
C VAL A 61 -10.76 -6.67 2.91
N ALA A 62 -10.82 -6.08 1.72
CA ALA A 62 -12.09 -5.72 1.09
C ALA A 62 -12.97 -6.95 0.82
N ASP A 63 -12.39 -8.05 0.32
CA ASP A 63 -13.12 -9.29 0.03
C ASP A 63 -13.68 -9.91 1.33
N ALA A 64 -12.87 -9.99 2.39
CA ALA A 64 -13.30 -10.46 3.70
C ALA A 64 -14.44 -9.61 4.28
N ARG A 65 -14.38 -8.29 4.08
CA ARG A 65 -15.42 -7.38 4.57
C ARG A 65 -16.72 -7.49 3.78
N ILE A 66 -16.65 -7.59 2.45
CA ILE A 66 -17.81 -7.85 1.58
C ILE A 66 -18.47 -9.19 1.96
N ALA A 67 -17.68 -10.24 2.17
CA ALA A 67 -18.19 -11.55 2.57
C ALA A 67 -18.91 -11.49 3.93
N ARG A 68 -18.34 -10.77 4.91
CA ARG A 68 -18.96 -10.57 6.22
C ARG A 68 -20.29 -9.80 6.11
N LEU A 69 -20.32 -8.70 5.36
CA LEU A 69 -21.54 -7.90 5.17
C LEU A 69 -22.62 -8.64 4.39
N ASN A 70 -22.25 -9.52 3.46
CA ASN A 70 -23.21 -10.40 2.77
C ASN A 70 -23.78 -11.48 3.69
N SER A 71 -22.99 -11.99 4.64
CA SER A 71 -23.41 -13.06 5.55
C SER A 71 -24.28 -12.55 6.72
N ASP A 72 -24.25 -11.25 7.00
CA ASP A 72 -25.05 -10.59 8.05
C ASP A 72 -26.50 -10.29 7.61
N ARG A 73 -26.82 -10.48 6.32
CA ARG A 73 -28.18 -10.34 5.74
C ARG A 73 -28.93 -11.67 5.68
#